data_AF-A0A1I8B5D2-F1
#
_entry.id   AF-A0A1I8B5D2-F1
#
_cell.length_a   1.000
_cell.length_b   1.000
_cell.length_c   1.000
_cell.angle_alpha   90.00
_cell.angle_beta   90.00
_cell.angle_gamma   90.00
#
_symmetry.space_group_name_H-M   'P 1'
#
loop_
_entity.id
_entity.type
_entity.pdbx_description
1 polymer ?
#
loop_
_entity_poly.entity_id
_entity_poly.type
_entity_poly.pdbx_seq_one_letter_code
_entity_poly.pdbx_strand_id
1 'polypeptide(L)'
;MSRAEQRQQLLDLLGDKITKPERTDFNLDRWLEAYDENPQRAAEAYFEYFKNKKSLGLDRPEAYDDFYSKSDMMHYYSIFAQSKPTSDWVNSYDNGIVFVEMGTKDAVKSSKSIRTGEFLQCFFRACEYFLKIVLNHEQKCGKRSFGVAIFDMQVN
;
A
#
# COMPACT_ATOMS: atom_id res chain seq x y z
N MET A 1 -7.51 -22.78 16.41
CA MET A 1 -7.99 -22.50 15.05
C MET A 1 -6.80 -22.58 14.12
N SER A 2 -6.90 -23.33 13.03
CA SER A 2 -5.88 -23.38 11.99
C SER A 2 -5.81 -22.05 11.23
N ARG A 3 -4.70 -21.81 10.54
CA ARG A 3 -4.54 -20.61 9.71
C ARG A 3 -5.63 -20.51 8.63
N ALA A 4 -5.99 -21.62 8.01
CA ALA A 4 -7.03 -21.68 6.99
C ALA A 4 -8.41 -21.29 7.55
N GLU A 5 -8.74 -21.77 8.75
CA GLU A 5 -9.98 -21.41 9.45
C GLU A 5 -10.00 -19.91 9.80
N GLN A 6 -8.88 -19.34 10.25
CA GLN A 6 -8.78 -17.90 10.55
C GLN A 6 -8.98 -17.03 9.30
N ARG A 7 -8.36 -17.42 8.17
CA ARG A 7 -8.54 -16.73 6.88
C ARG A 7 -9.99 -16.79 6.42
N GLN A 8 -10.62 -17.97 6.52
CA GLN A 8 -12.02 -18.14 6.13
C GLN A 8 -12.93 -17.28 7.02
N GLN A 9 -12.74 -17.29 8.34
CA GLN A 9 -13.49 -16.44 9.25
C GLN A 9 -13.32 -14.95 8.93
N LEU A 10 -12.09 -14.51 8.63
CA LEU A 10 -11.84 -13.13 8.22
C LEU A 10 -12.58 -12.79 6.92
N LEU A 11 -12.53 -13.66 5.91
CA LEU A 11 -13.27 -13.46 4.66
C LEU A 11 -14.79 -13.34 4.89
N ASP A 12 -15.34 -14.18 5.76
CA ASP A 12 -16.76 -14.16 6.11
C ASP A 12 -17.16 -12.84 6.78
N LEU A 13 -16.31 -12.33 7.69
CA LEU A 13 -16.50 -11.03 8.35
C LEU A 13 -16.41 -9.86 7.37
N LEU A 14 -15.43 -9.88 6.45
CA LEU A 14 -15.21 -8.80 5.48
C LEU A 14 -16.27 -8.76 4.38
N GLY A 15 -16.80 -9.92 3.99
CA GLY A 15 -17.87 -10.05 3.01
C GLY A 15 -17.52 -9.41 1.67
N ASP A 16 -18.31 -8.43 1.25
CA ASP A 16 -18.16 -7.70 -0.02
C ASP A 16 -17.16 -6.53 0.03
N LYS A 17 -16.67 -6.15 1.21
CA LYS A 17 -15.77 -4.99 1.40
C LYS A 17 -14.32 -5.27 1.01
N ILE A 18 -13.95 -6.54 0.93
CA ILE A 18 -12.65 -6.96 0.40
C ILE A 18 -12.79 -7.38 -1.05
N THR A 19 -12.04 -6.72 -1.94
CA THR A 19 -12.13 -6.96 -3.38
C THR A 19 -11.45 -8.28 -3.74
N LYS A 20 -11.86 -8.90 -4.86
CA LYS A 20 -11.29 -10.19 -5.30
C LYS A 20 -9.74 -10.18 -5.38
N PRO A 21 -9.07 -9.13 -5.91
CA PRO A 21 -7.60 -9.07 -5.92
C PRO A 21 -6.94 -9.05 -4.53
N GLU A 22 -7.66 -8.60 -3.50
CA GLU A 22 -7.16 -8.52 -2.13
C GLU A 22 -7.39 -9.81 -1.33
N ARG A 23 -8.17 -10.77 -1.84
CA ARG A 23 -8.50 -12.04 -1.16
C ARG A 23 -7.41 -13.09 -1.33
N THR A 24 -6.15 -12.68 -1.30
CA THR A 24 -5.02 -13.62 -1.34
C THR A 24 -4.68 -14.10 0.07
N ASP A 25 -4.20 -15.34 0.19
CA ASP A 25 -3.73 -15.89 1.46
C ASP A 25 -2.69 -14.98 2.12
N PHE A 26 -1.74 -14.46 1.34
CA PHE A 26 -0.71 -13.55 1.84
C PHE A 26 -1.29 -12.24 2.38
N ASN A 27 -2.30 -11.67 1.73
CA ASN A 27 -2.92 -10.44 2.21
C ASN A 27 -3.77 -10.67 3.45
N LEU A 28 -4.52 -11.76 3.50
CA LEU A 28 -5.28 -12.14 4.70
C LEU A 28 -4.33 -12.39 5.89
N ASP A 29 -3.18 -13.01 5.65
CA ASP A 29 -2.15 -13.20 6.68
C ASP A 29 -1.62 -11.87 7.21
N ARG A 30 -1.38 -10.86 6.34
CA ARG A 30 -0.98 -9.52 6.79
C ARG A 30 -1.96 -8.94 7.80
N TRP A 31 -3.27 -9.05 7.51
CA TRP A 31 -4.31 -8.57 8.42
C TRP A 31 -4.35 -9.38 9.71
N LEU A 32 -4.25 -10.71 9.64
CA LEU A 32 -4.26 -11.55 10.84
C LEU A 32 -3.03 -11.29 11.74
N GLU A 33 -1.84 -11.27 11.16
CA GLU A 33 -0.58 -11.02 11.88
C GLU A 33 -0.56 -9.64 12.53
N ALA A 34 -1.08 -8.61 11.86
CA ALA A 34 -1.12 -7.25 12.40
C ALA A 34 -2.08 -7.08 13.60
N TYR A 35 -3.03 -8.00 13.77
CA TYR A 35 -4.08 -7.92 14.79
C TYR A 35 -4.11 -9.17 15.68
N ASP A 36 -2.93 -9.65 16.07
CA ASP A 36 -2.72 -10.73 17.05
C ASP A 36 -3.46 -12.02 16.71
N GLU A 37 -3.51 -12.36 15.42
CA GLU A 37 -4.16 -13.57 14.90
C GLU A 37 -5.66 -13.64 15.19
N ASN A 38 -6.29 -12.47 15.40
CA ASN A 38 -7.70 -12.34 15.73
C ASN A 38 -8.50 -11.81 14.52
N PRO A 39 -9.32 -12.67 13.86
CA PRO A 39 -10.11 -12.27 12.69
C PRO A 39 -11.09 -11.11 12.97
N GLN A 40 -11.63 -11.03 14.19
CA GLN A 40 -12.57 -9.96 14.57
C GLN A 40 -11.87 -8.60 14.62
N ARG A 41 -10.72 -8.53 15.31
CA ARG A 41 -9.92 -7.29 15.39
C ARG A 41 -9.38 -6.88 14.02
N ALA A 42 -8.95 -7.86 13.21
CA ALA A 42 -8.53 -7.62 11.84
C ALA A 42 -9.67 -7.03 10.99
N ALA A 43 -10.89 -7.56 11.11
CA ALA A 43 -12.04 -7.06 10.39
C ALA A 43 -12.45 -5.63 10.81
N GLU A 44 -12.46 -5.36 12.13
CA GLU A 44 -12.74 -4.01 12.67
C GLU A 44 -11.78 -2.96 12.11
N ALA A 45 -10.48 -3.27 12.11
CA ALA A 45 -9.47 -2.38 11.54
C ALA A 45 -9.57 -2.26 10.02
N TYR A 46 -9.88 -3.36 9.33
CA TYR A 46 -10.12 -3.34 7.89
C TYR A 46 -11.28 -2.42 7.53
N PHE A 47 -12.35 -2.37 8.33
CA PHE A 47 -13.49 -1.50 8.03
C PHE A 47 -13.12 -0.01 8.11
N GLU A 48 -12.24 0.40 9.03
CA GLU A 48 -11.71 1.76 9.06
C GLU A 48 -10.82 2.04 7.84
N TYR A 49 -9.95 1.09 7.48
CA TYR A 49 -9.16 1.15 6.25
C TYR A 49 -10.05 1.26 5.00
N PHE A 50 -11.13 0.50 4.92
CA PHE A 50 -12.08 0.52 3.80
C PHE A 50 -12.82 1.85 3.70
N LYS A 51 -13.19 2.47 4.83
CA LYS A 51 -13.75 3.83 4.85
C LYS A 51 -12.78 4.83 4.24
N ASN A 52 -11.49 4.75 4.58
CA ASN A 52 -10.46 5.60 4.00
C ASN A 52 -10.34 5.39 2.48
N LYS A 53 -10.27 4.14 2.02
CA LYS A 53 -10.27 3.82 0.58
C LYS A 53 -11.46 4.44 -0.14
N LYS A 54 -12.66 4.22 0.38
CA LYS A 54 -13.90 4.73 -0.21
C LYS A 54 -13.95 6.26 -0.23
N SER A 55 -13.49 6.91 0.84
CA SER A 55 -13.43 8.38 0.91
C SER A 55 -12.52 9.00 -0.17
N LEU A 56 -11.51 8.25 -0.62
CA LEU A 56 -10.57 8.66 -1.67
C LEU A 56 -10.92 8.09 -3.05
N GLY A 57 -12.01 7.33 -3.18
CA GLY A 57 -12.41 6.67 -4.42
C GLY A 57 -11.45 5.56 -4.87
N LEU A 58 -10.74 4.93 -3.93
CA LEU A 58 -9.76 3.87 -4.15
C LEU A 58 -10.37 2.46 -4.09
N ASP A 59 -11.68 2.37 -3.92
CA ASP A 59 -12.50 1.16 -3.92
C ASP A 59 -12.82 0.64 -5.34
N ARG A 60 -12.39 1.37 -6.38
CA ARG A 60 -12.67 1.06 -7.79
C ARG A 60 -11.42 0.51 -8.50
N PRO A 61 -11.56 -0.46 -9.42
CA PRO A 61 -10.42 -1.01 -10.16
C PRO A 61 -9.58 0.04 -10.91
N GLU A 62 -10.25 1.04 -11.49
CA GLU A 62 -9.69 2.11 -12.33
C GLU A 62 -9.07 3.24 -11.49
N ALA A 63 -9.19 3.18 -10.16
CA ALA A 63 -8.68 4.21 -9.27
C ALA A 63 -7.16 4.42 -9.37
N TYR A 64 -6.46 3.46 -9.95
CA TYR A 64 -5.01 3.41 -10.10
C TYR A 64 -4.53 3.64 -11.55
N ASP A 65 -5.46 3.82 -12.48
CA ASP A 65 -5.11 4.09 -13.87
C ASP A 65 -4.44 5.45 -13.98
N ASP A 66 -3.38 5.51 -14.79
CA ASP A 66 -2.53 6.69 -14.98
C ASP A 66 -2.09 7.34 -13.67
N PHE A 67 -1.83 6.53 -12.62
CA PHE A 67 -1.55 6.97 -11.25
C PHE A 67 -0.57 8.16 -11.17
N TYR A 68 0.57 8.06 -11.85
CA TYR A 68 1.61 9.10 -11.85
C TYR A 68 1.30 10.34 -12.70
N SER A 69 0.25 10.28 -13.52
CA SER A 69 -0.19 11.38 -14.38
C SER A 69 -1.29 12.21 -13.73
N LYS A 70 -1.82 11.79 -12.57
CA LYS A 70 -2.80 12.56 -11.79
C LYS A 70 -2.15 13.82 -11.23
N SER A 71 -2.83 14.96 -11.31
CA SER A 71 -2.25 16.27 -10.96
C SER A 71 -1.80 16.36 -9.50
N ASP A 72 -2.56 15.77 -8.58
CA ASP A 72 -2.23 15.67 -7.16
C ASP A 72 -0.96 14.83 -6.94
N MET A 73 -0.87 13.67 -7.62
CA MET A 73 0.32 12.81 -7.55
C MET A 73 1.54 13.46 -8.20
N MET A 74 1.39 14.16 -9.33
CA MET A 74 2.48 14.92 -9.94
C MET A 74 3.00 16.01 -9.00
N HIS A 75 2.10 16.74 -8.33
CA HIS A 75 2.50 17.74 -7.33
C HIS A 75 3.22 17.09 -6.15
N TYR A 76 2.67 15.99 -5.60
CA TYR A 76 3.30 15.23 -4.51
C TYR A 76 4.72 14.78 -4.87
N TYR A 77 4.91 14.15 -6.03
CA TYR A 77 6.21 13.67 -6.49
C TYR A 77 7.17 14.78 -6.93
N SER A 78 6.68 16.01 -7.16
CA SER A 78 7.56 17.17 -7.35
C SER A 78 8.20 17.65 -6.04
N ILE A 79 7.61 17.30 -4.90
CA ILE A 79 8.08 17.67 -3.55
C ILE A 79 8.88 16.52 -2.91
N PHE A 80 8.37 15.30 -3.03
CA PHE A 80 8.95 14.09 -2.44
C PHE A 80 9.50 13.19 -3.54
N ALA A 81 10.82 13.14 -3.66
CA ALA A 81 11.47 12.35 -4.68
C ALA A 81 11.48 10.87 -4.28
N GLN A 82 10.81 10.04 -5.08
CA GLN A 82 10.74 8.59 -4.93
C GLN A 82 10.85 7.96 -6.32
N SER A 83 11.59 6.85 -6.44
CA SER A 83 11.55 6.02 -7.64
C SER A 83 10.18 5.35 -7.78
N LYS A 84 9.64 5.25 -8.99
CA LYS A 84 8.37 4.53 -9.20
C LYS A 84 8.56 3.04 -8.85
N PRO A 85 7.88 2.48 -7.84
CA PRO A 85 7.92 1.04 -7.58
C PRO A 85 7.45 0.25 -8.81
N THR A 86 8.16 -0.82 -9.14
CA THR A 86 7.79 -1.75 -10.23
C THR A 86 8.07 -3.18 -9.81
N SER A 87 7.45 -4.15 -10.50
CA SER A 87 7.74 -5.58 -10.29
C SER A 87 9.07 -6.03 -10.91
N ASP A 88 9.84 -5.13 -11.51
CA ASP A 88 11.10 -5.45 -12.18
C ASP A 88 12.30 -5.33 -11.22
N TRP A 89 12.15 -4.55 -10.15
CA TRP A 89 13.16 -4.32 -9.13
C TRP A 89 12.80 -5.10 -7.86
N VAL A 90 13.07 -6.40 -7.91
CA VAL A 90 12.77 -7.34 -6.83
C VAL A 90 14.06 -7.96 -6.32
N ASN A 91 14.26 -7.94 -5.00
CA ASN A 91 15.33 -8.66 -4.36
C ASN A 91 15.05 -10.17 -4.43
N SER A 92 15.90 -10.92 -5.12
CA SER A 92 15.70 -12.36 -5.34
C SER A 92 15.85 -13.20 -4.07
N TYR A 93 16.50 -12.67 -3.03
CA TYR A 93 16.71 -13.36 -1.76
C TYR A 93 15.42 -13.50 -0.94
N ASP A 94 14.65 -12.41 -0.81
CA ASP A 94 13.49 -12.32 0.08
C ASP A 94 12.18 -11.92 -0.62
N ASN A 95 12.23 -11.72 -1.95
CA ASN A 95 11.08 -11.32 -2.76
C ASN A 95 10.55 -9.91 -2.43
N GLY A 96 11.39 -9.05 -1.85
CA GLY A 96 11.09 -7.65 -1.57
C GLY A 96 11.13 -6.77 -2.82
N ILE A 97 10.12 -5.93 -3.01
CA ILE A 97 10.05 -4.93 -4.07
C ILE A 97 10.80 -3.69 -3.62
N VAL A 98 11.85 -3.33 -4.34
CA VAL A 98 12.77 -2.25 -3.95
C VAL A 98 12.32 -0.94 -4.58
N PHE A 99 12.28 0.12 -3.78
CA PHE A 99 12.17 1.49 -4.26
C PHE A 99 13.04 2.40 -3.41
N VAL A 100 13.44 3.53 -3.99
CA VAL A 100 14.32 4.52 -3.37
C VAL A 100 13.49 5.78 -3.08
N GLU A 101 13.63 6.32 -1.89
CA GLU A 101 13.14 7.63 -1.48
C GLU A 101 14.32 8.52 -1.12
N MET A 102 14.27 9.80 -1.51
CA MET A 102 15.25 10.77 -1.06
C MET A 102 14.66 11.69 0.00
N GLY A 103 15.48 12.08 0.96
CA GLY A 103 15.15 13.17 1.88
C GLY A 103 14.83 14.47 1.15
N THR A 104 13.99 15.32 1.74
CA THR A 104 13.73 16.66 1.21
C THR A 104 14.93 17.57 1.51
N LYS A 105 15.37 18.36 0.52
CA LYS A 105 16.51 19.28 0.74
C LYS A 105 16.21 20.37 1.76
N ASP A 106 14.96 20.79 1.83
CA ASP A 106 14.47 21.82 2.74
C ASP A 106 13.08 21.42 3.26
N ALA A 107 13.06 20.75 4.42
CA ALA A 107 11.82 20.28 5.04
C ALA A 107 10.84 21.43 5.38
N VAL A 108 11.36 22.64 5.65
CA VAL A 108 10.52 23.82 5.95
C VAL A 108 9.83 24.30 4.68
N LYS A 109 10.54 24.33 3.54
CA LYS A 109 9.93 24.67 2.26
C LYS A 109 8.94 23.60 1.83
N SER A 110 9.29 22.31 1.90
CA SER A 110 8.39 21.21 1.55
C SER A 110 7.09 21.23 2.36
N SER A 111 7.15 21.48 3.67
CA SER A 111 5.94 21.57 4.51
C SER A 111 5.04 22.76 4.20
N LYS A 112 5.58 23.82 3.57
CA LYS A 112 4.80 24.96 3.05
C LYS A 112 4.24 24.73 1.64
N SER A 113 4.77 23.75 0.91
CA SER A 113 4.40 23.46 -0.49
C SER A 113 3.22 22.51 -0.64
N ILE A 114 2.77 21.87 0.43
CA ILE A 114 1.62 20.94 0.41
C ILE A 114 0.85 21.05 1.73
N ARG A 115 -0.49 21.02 1.66
CA ARG A 115 -1.30 20.97 2.88
C ARG A 115 -1.20 19.59 3.51
N THR A 116 -1.20 19.49 4.84
CA THR A 116 -1.15 18.19 5.54
C THR A 116 -2.23 17.23 5.07
N GLY A 117 -3.46 17.72 4.84
CA GLY A 117 -4.54 16.89 4.31
C GLY A 117 -4.26 16.34 2.92
N GLU A 118 -3.71 17.16 2.01
CA GLU A 118 -3.35 16.74 0.65
C GLU A 118 -2.19 15.74 0.68
N PHE A 119 -1.18 15.99 1.53
CA PHE A 119 -0.06 15.07 1.76
C PHE A 119 -0.56 13.69 2.21
N LEU A 120 -1.41 13.63 3.23
CA LEU A 120 -1.93 12.37 3.76
C LEU A 120 -2.76 11.62 2.72
N GLN A 121 -3.56 12.32 1.91
CA GLN A 121 -4.33 11.71 0.83
C GLN A 121 -3.41 11.13 -0.26
N CYS A 122 -2.43 11.90 -0.73
CA CYS A 122 -1.47 11.43 -1.73
C CYS A 122 -0.62 10.27 -1.22
N PHE A 123 -0.17 10.33 0.03
CA PHE A 123 0.57 9.26 0.67
C PHE A 123 -0.26 7.97 0.78
N PHE A 124 -1.51 8.08 1.24
CA PHE A 124 -2.42 6.92 1.29
C PHE A 124 -2.67 6.34 -0.10
N ARG A 125 -2.88 7.19 -1.13
CA ARG A 125 -2.99 6.75 -2.53
C ARG A 125 -1.73 6.00 -3.00
N ALA A 126 -0.55 6.48 -2.65
CA ALA A 126 0.73 5.82 -2.98
C ALA A 126 0.88 4.46 -2.29
N CYS A 127 0.51 4.35 -1.02
CA CYS A 127 0.49 3.08 -0.29
C CYS A 127 -0.46 2.05 -0.95
N GLU A 128 -1.67 2.48 -1.34
CA GLU A 128 -2.63 1.61 -2.04
C GLU A 128 -2.12 1.15 -3.41
N TYR A 129 -1.51 2.07 -4.17
CA TYR A 129 -0.88 1.73 -5.44
C TYR A 129 0.27 0.74 -5.25
N PHE A 130 1.08 0.93 -4.21
CA PHE A 130 2.16 0.01 -3.88
C PHE A 130 1.64 -1.37 -3.47
N LEU A 131 0.59 -1.42 -2.65
CA LEU A 131 -0.07 -2.69 -2.29
C LEU A 131 -0.57 -3.43 -3.54
N LYS A 132 -1.16 -2.72 -4.52
CA LYS A 132 -1.56 -3.32 -5.80
C LYS A 132 -0.37 -3.96 -6.53
N ILE A 133 0.80 -3.31 -6.55
CA ILE A 133 2.03 -3.88 -7.13
C ILE A 133 2.47 -5.14 -6.38
N VAL A 134 2.47 -5.09 -5.04
CA VAL A 134 2.79 -6.22 -4.17
C VAL A 134 1.87 -7.41 -4.48
N LEU A 135 0.55 -7.23 -4.43
CA LEU A 135 -0.42 -8.30 -4.68
C LEU A 135 -0.27 -8.91 -6.09
N ASN A 136 -0.04 -8.06 -7.10
CA ASN A 136 0.21 -8.53 -8.46
C ASN A 136 1.49 -9.35 -8.59
N HIS A 137 2.56 -8.95 -7.89
CA HIS A 137 3.82 -9.68 -7.88
C HIS A 137 3.68 -11.03 -7.17
N GLU A 138 3.00 -11.06 -6.02
CA GLU A 138 2.68 -12.29 -5.30
C GLU A 138 1.90 -13.29 -6.15
N GLN A 139 0.91 -12.80 -6.90
CA GLN A 139 0.13 -13.63 -7.82
C GLN A 139 1.01 -14.24 -8.92
N LYS A 140 2.02 -13.51 -9.41
CA LYS A 140 2.94 -14.00 -10.45
C LYS A 140 3.95 -15.01 -9.93
N CYS A 141 4.53 -14.77 -8.75
CA CYS A 141 5.65 -15.57 -8.23
C CYS A 141 5.25 -16.66 -7.23
N GLY A 142 4.02 -16.62 -6.70
CA GLY A 142 3.53 -17.58 -5.70
C GLY A 142 4.23 -17.46 -4.33
N LYS A 143 4.92 -16.35 -4.07
CA LYS A 143 5.65 -16.08 -2.83
C LYS A 143 5.18 -14.78 -2.21
N ARG A 144 5.19 -14.71 -0.88
CA ARG A 144 4.89 -13.47 -0.14
C ARG A 144 5.89 -12.38 -0.52
N SER A 145 5.43 -11.15 -0.62
CA SER A 145 6.23 -9.97 -1.00
C SER A 145 6.00 -8.81 -0.05
N PHE A 146 6.92 -7.83 -0.04
CA PHE A 146 6.85 -6.64 0.79
C PHE A 146 7.66 -5.50 0.15
N GLY A 147 7.62 -4.30 0.73
CA GLY A 147 8.41 -3.17 0.26
C GLY A 147 9.76 -3.05 0.97
N VAL A 148 10.80 -2.80 0.21
CA VAL A 148 12.12 -2.40 0.70
C VAL A 148 12.35 -0.95 0.27
N ALA A 149 12.18 -0.03 1.22
CA ALA A 149 12.45 1.38 1.02
C ALA A 149 13.92 1.67 1.34
N ILE A 150 14.67 2.14 0.34
CA ILE A 150 16.02 2.68 0.54
C ILE A 150 15.89 4.18 0.69
N PHE A 151 16.23 4.69 1.87
CA PHE A 151 16.21 6.12 2.15
C PHE A 151 17.58 6.74 1.89
N ASP A 152 17.68 7.51 0.81
CA ASP A 152 18.86 8.31 0.53
C ASP A 152 18.80 9.62 1.34
N MET A 153 19.63 9.65 2.38
CA MET A 153 19.80 10.81 3.26
C MET A 153 20.87 11.78 2.73
N GLN A 154 21.59 11.43 1.65
CA GLN A 154 22.57 12.33 1.03
C GLN A 154 21.84 13.34 0.16
N VAL A 155 21.42 14.41 0.80
CA VAL A 155 20.86 15.58 0.13
C VAL A 155 21.99 16.32 -0.58
N ASN A 156 22.27 15.98 -1.84
CA ASN A 156 23.17 16.77 -2.71
C ASN A 156 22.57 18.12 -3.08
#